data_AF-A0A7L4UM37-F1
#
_entry.id   AF-A0A7L4UM37-F1
#
_cell.length_a   1.000
_cell.length_b   1.000
_cell.length_c   1.000
_cell.angle_alpha   90.00
_cell.angle_beta   90.00
_cell.angle_gamma   90.00
#
_symmetry.space_group_name_H-M   'P 1'
#
loop_
_entity.id
_entity.type
_entity.pdbx_description
1 polymer ?
#
loop_
_entity_poly.entity_id
_entity_poly.type
_entity_poly.pdbx_seq_one_letter_code
_entity_poly.pdbx_strand_id
1 'polypeptide(L)'
;MSIVGNSFKRELGKNAGKMVSNMIFGDKHSTPYRRVHSAPPPPPKPSKAQLEHQANLARIEAEKEMQRKMLQEQKRQNKAELELQERIFKEQQEKEQQEYLEKYIVELQASIREALDINTDAPTFEQINYLISVLETKKWANKLDIGTKSLEKNKNRLENELSDIYLLKLKECLEILSDSLGEMKKKYYLDTLQKFEKRKSEGLYGVIGANVGALAKKAFNLLRGSKKEIEEQTKTNASESEEAIESSIFFDLNENNRISDALADIWSKYSDSVATEIINRRPIFSADGVMDSVLYVGINPSYEPGDDDVFLKSDDEKSLLYGSLYQRDDAPDYFKNLEAFSDTLEKGYSHTNLLYARENDRDLLLRTNSDFIREQLELTYETIVKVQPVAIFFFGTICRDLIFGADRWVNPDSEKDGHFILNGTNIPVFFTEDIAFLNDADKDKLAQIARLVL
;
A
#
# COMPACT_ATOMS: atom_id res chain seq x y z
N MET A 1 -19.95 51.08 -41.47
CA MET A 1 -19.58 52.03 -42.55
C MET A 1 -18.59 51.37 -43.53
N SER A 2 -19.04 50.64 -44.56
CA SER A 2 -18.12 50.11 -45.61
C SER A 2 -18.70 49.98 -47.03
N ILE A 3 -19.97 50.32 -47.25
CA ILE A 3 -20.62 50.18 -48.56
C ILE A 3 -20.34 51.40 -49.47
N VAL A 4 -20.12 52.59 -48.89
CA VAL A 4 -19.89 53.83 -49.66
C VAL A 4 -18.47 53.89 -50.26
N GLY A 5 -17.45 53.34 -49.59
CA GLY A 5 -16.07 53.35 -50.07
C GLY A 5 -15.83 52.45 -51.29
N ASN A 6 -16.58 51.36 -51.42
CA ASN A 6 -16.45 50.44 -52.55
C ASN A 6 -17.11 50.97 -53.84
N SER A 7 -18.19 51.73 -53.72
CA SER A 7 -18.81 52.40 -54.88
C SER A 7 -17.93 53.53 -55.42
N PHE A 8 -17.27 54.31 -54.54
CA PHE A 8 -16.39 55.40 -54.93
C PHE A 8 -15.11 54.93 -55.64
N LYS A 9 -14.47 53.85 -55.14
CA LYS A 9 -13.32 53.22 -55.81
C LYS A 9 -13.68 52.66 -57.20
N ARG A 10 -14.90 52.15 -57.35
CA ARG A 10 -15.36 51.54 -58.60
C ARG A 10 -15.73 52.58 -59.66
N GLU A 11 -16.21 53.76 -59.26
CA GLU A 11 -16.41 54.89 -60.17
C GLU A 11 -15.11 55.58 -60.55
N LEU A 12 -14.18 55.79 -59.61
CA LEU A 12 -12.86 56.35 -59.90
C LEU A 12 -12.07 55.47 -60.89
N GLY A 13 -12.11 54.13 -60.74
CA GLY A 13 -11.45 53.21 -61.68
C GLY A 13 -12.07 53.20 -63.08
N LYS A 14 -13.40 53.35 -63.19
CA LYS A 14 -14.09 53.42 -64.49
C LYS A 14 -13.79 54.72 -65.24
N ASN A 15 -13.73 55.84 -64.53
CA ASN A 15 -13.48 57.15 -65.13
C ASN A 15 -11.99 57.34 -65.47
N ALA A 16 -11.07 56.81 -64.66
CA ALA A 16 -9.65 56.79 -64.96
C ALA A 16 -9.33 55.93 -66.20
N GLY A 17 -9.95 54.74 -66.34
CA GLY A 17 -9.77 53.89 -67.51
C GLY A 17 -10.29 54.52 -68.81
N LYS A 18 -11.39 55.30 -68.74
CA LYS A 18 -11.93 56.05 -69.88
C LYS A 18 -11.00 57.19 -70.32
N MET A 19 -10.36 57.86 -69.36
CA MET A 19 -9.45 58.96 -69.63
C MET A 19 -8.14 58.47 -70.27
N VAL A 20 -7.57 57.36 -69.78
CA VAL A 20 -6.37 56.74 -70.36
C VAL A 20 -6.65 56.17 -71.76
N SER A 21 -7.83 55.56 -71.98
CA SER A 21 -8.23 55.05 -73.29
C SER A 21 -8.42 56.15 -74.35
N ASN A 22 -8.98 57.31 -73.97
CA ASN A 22 -9.15 58.44 -74.89
C ASN A 22 -7.83 59.13 -75.24
N MET A 23 -6.84 59.10 -74.34
CA MET A 23 -5.53 59.73 -74.54
C MET A 23 -4.62 58.90 -75.46
N ILE A 24 -4.76 57.57 -75.47
CA ILE A 24 -3.91 56.65 -76.26
C ILE A 24 -4.47 56.42 -77.68
N PHE A 25 -5.79 56.34 -77.84
CA PHE A 25 -6.38 55.89 -79.11
C PHE A 25 -7.06 56.98 -79.95
N GLY A 26 -7.10 58.24 -79.48
CA GLY A 26 -7.50 59.41 -80.27
C GLY A 26 -8.92 59.40 -80.86
N ASP A 27 -9.74 58.41 -80.53
CA ASP A 27 -10.99 58.14 -81.23
C ASP A 27 -12.17 58.15 -80.24
N LYS A 28 -13.04 59.17 -80.34
CA LYS A 28 -14.14 59.42 -79.38
C LYS A 28 -15.28 58.39 -79.45
N HIS A 29 -15.22 57.42 -80.36
CA HIS A 29 -16.30 56.44 -80.57
C HIS A 29 -15.83 55.00 -80.86
N SER A 30 -14.61 54.61 -80.49
CA SER A 30 -14.18 53.21 -80.62
C SER A 30 -14.88 52.34 -79.57
N THR A 31 -15.99 51.73 -79.96
CA THR A 31 -16.73 50.76 -79.15
C THR A 31 -16.17 49.38 -79.51
N PRO A 32 -15.49 48.66 -78.61
CA PRO A 32 -14.92 47.35 -78.95
C PRO A 32 -16.04 46.35 -79.25
N TYR A 33 -16.14 45.88 -80.50
CA TYR A 33 -17.05 44.80 -80.87
C TYR A 33 -16.45 43.46 -80.43
N ARG A 34 -16.88 42.96 -79.27
CA ARG A 34 -16.49 41.64 -78.76
C ARG A 34 -17.21 40.57 -79.57
N ARG A 35 -16.47 39.73 -80.32
CA ARG A 35 -17.01 38.49 -80.91
C ARG A 35 -17.57 37.62 -79.79
N VAL A 36 -18.89 37.49 -79.75
CA VAL A 36 -19.58 36.58 -78.84
C VAL A 36 -19.58 35.21 -79.52
N HIS A 37 -18.56 34.38 -79.26
CA HIS A 37 -18.81 32.94 -79.34
C HIS A 37 -19.97 32.68 -78.40
N SER A 38 -21.04 32.05 -78.90
CA SER A 38 -22.19 31.62 -78.13
C SER A 38 -21.68 30.80 -76.95
N ALA A 39 -21.52 31.47 -75.81
CA ALA A 39 -21.14 30.83 -74.57
C ALA A 39 -22.23 29.78 -74.29
N PRO A 40 -21.86 28.57 -73.86
CA PRO A 40 -22.84 27.61 -73.39
C PRO A 40 -23.74 28.30 -72.37
N PRO A 41 -25.06 28.02 -72.38
CA PRO A 41 -26.01 28.68 -71.50
C PRO A 41 -25.46 28.66 -70.07
N PRO A 42 -25.52 29.79 -69.35
CA PRO A 42 -25.02 29.84 -67.99
C PRO A 42 -25.67 28.69 -67.21
N PRO A 43 -24.90 27.95 -66.38
CA PRO A 43 -25.45 26.84 -65.64
C PRO A 43 -26.72 27.30 -64.91
N PRO A 44 -27.78 26.49 -64.90
CA PRO A 44 -29.06 26.89 -64.30
C PRO A 44 -28.78 27.41 -62.90
N LYS A 45 -29.23 28.64 -62.62
CA LYS A 45 -29.07 29.21 -61.28
C LYS A 45 -29.70 28.21 -60.30
N PRO A 46 -28.96 27.78 -59.26
CA PRO A 46 -29.51 26.83 -58.31
C PRO A 46 -30.84 27.36 -57.80
N SER A 47 -31.85 26.50 -57.79
CA SER A 47 -33.17 26.89 -57.31
C SER A 47 -33.05 27.40 -55.88
N LYS A 48 -33.94 28.31 -55.47
CA LYS A 48 -33.93 28.85 -54.10
C LYS A 48 -33.91 27.74 -53.04
N ALA A 49 -34.61 26.63 -53.32
CA ALA A 49 -34.61 25.43 -52.49
C ALA A 49 -33.24 24.73 -52.39
N GLN A 50 -32.45 24.68 -53.47
CA GLN A 50 -31.09 24.10 -53.45
C GLN A 50 -30.11 24.97 -52.65
N LEU A 51 -30.22 26.30 -52.76
CA LEU A 51 -29.43 27.24 -51.97
C LEU A 51 -29.77 27.15 -50.48
N GLU A 52 -31.05 27.06 -50.14
CA GLU A 52 -31.52 26.87 -48.75
C GLU A 52 -31.07 25.52 -48.19
N HIS A 53 -31.11 24.44 -48.99
CA HIS A 53 -30.63 23.12 -48.57
C HIS A 53 -29.12 23.12 -48.30
N GLN A 54 -28.31 23.72 -49.18
CA GLN A 54 -26.86 23.86 -48.97
C GLN A 54 -26.54 24.72 -47.75
N ALA A 55 -27.26 25.82 -47.53
CA ALA A 55 -27.09 26.66 -46.36
C ALA A 55 -27.46 25.91 -45.06
N ASN A 56 -28.50 25.08 -45.07
CA ASN A 56 -28.89 24.26 -43.93
C ASN A 56 -27.86 23.16 -43.63
N LEU A 57 -27.32 22.49 -44.65
CA LEU A 57 -26.26 21.50 -44.47
C LEU A 57 -24.99 22.14 -43.88
N ALA A 58 -24.58 23.31 -44.38
CA ALA A 58 -23.45 24.05 -43.83
C ALA A 58 -23.66 24.49 -42.37
N ARG A 59 -24.90 24.85 -41.98
CA ARG A 59 -25.23 25.14 -40.57
C ARG A 59 -25.13 23.91 -39.68
N ILE A 60 -25.66 22.77 -40.13
CA ILE A 60 -25.60 21.50 -39.40
C ILE A 60 -24.14 21.05 -39.22
N GLU A 61 -23.30 21.22 -40.25
CA GLU A 61 -21.89 20.86 -40.19
C GLU A 61 -21.11 21.77 -39.23
N ALA A 62 -21.34 23.09 -39.29
CA ALA A 62 -20.75 24.04 -38.35
C ALA A 62 -21.16 23.79 -36.90
N GLU A 63 -22.42 23.40 -36.66
CA GLU A 63 -22.92 23.06 -35.32
C GLU A 63 -22.27 21.77 -34.80
N LYS A 64 -22.14 20.74 -35.63
CA LYS A 64 -21.42 19.50 -35.28
C LYS A 64 -19.95 19.75 -34.97
N GLU A 65 -19.28 20.63 -35.74
CA GLU A 65 -17.90 20.98 -35.48
C GLU A 65 -17.74 21.74 -34.15
N MET A 66 -18.66 22.68 -33.87
CA MET A 66 -18.68 23.41 -32.60
C MET A 66 -18.90 22.47 -31.41
N GLN A 67 -19.83 21.52 -31.51
CA GLN A 67 -20.07 20.51 -30.48
C GLN A 67 -18.84 19.62 -30.24
N ARG A 68 -18.13 19.21 -31.29
CA ARG A 68 -16.88 18.45 -31.16
C ARG A 68 -15.79 19.23 -30.44
N LYS A 69 -15.61 20.51 -30.79
CA LYS A 69 -14.63 21.38 -30.11
C LYS A 69 -14.97 21.59 -28.63
N MET A 70 -16.26 21.80 -28.33
CA MET A 70 -16.74 21.94 -26.95
C MET A 70 -16.48 20.67 -26.13
N LEU A 71 -16.79 19.49 -26.68
CA LEU A 71 -16.56 18.21 -26.02
C LEU A 71 -15.06 17.94 -25.81
N GLN A 72 -14.22 18.30 -26.78
CA GLN A 72 -12.76 18.13 -26.68
C GLN A 72 -12.15 19.04 -25.61
N GLU A 73 -12.61 20.30 -25.52
CA GLU A 73 -12.16 21.22 -24.48
C GLU A 73 -12.63 20.77 -23.10
N GLN A 74 -13.87 20.29 -22.97
CA GLN A 74 -14.40 19.74 -21.72
C GLN A 74 -13.58 18.52 -21.25
N LYS A 75 -13.22 17.61 -22.16
CA LYS A 75 -12.33 16.48 -21.83
C LYS A 75 -10.94 16.95 -21.38
N ARG A 76 -10.41 18.01 -22.00
CA ARG A 76 -9.11 18.58 -21.61
C ARG A 76 -9.16 19.22 -20.22
N GLN A 77 -10.24 19.92 -19.90
CA GLN A 77 -10.47 20.52 -18.58
C GLN A 77 -10.61 19.43 -17.51
N ASN A 78 -11.45 18.41 -17.74
CA ASN A 78 -11.61 17.30 -16.80
C ASN A 78 -10.29 16.55 -16.56
N LYS A 79 -9.48 16.35 -17.61
CA LYS A 79 -8.16 15.70 -17.47
C LYS A 79 -7.21 16.55 -16.62
N ALA A 80 -7.15 17.86 -16.85
CA ALA A 80 -6.31 18.77 -16.09
C ALA A 80 -6.75 18.88 -14.62
N GLU A 81 -8.06 18.82 -14.36
CA GLU A 81 -8.62 18.80 -13.01
C GLU A 81 -8.25 17.50 -12.27
N LEU A 82 -8.33 16.35 -12.93
CA LEU A 82 -7.91 15.06 -12.36
C LEU A 82 -6.41 15.06 -12.01
N GLU A 83 -5.55 15.51 -12.93
CA GLU A 83 -4.10 15.61 -12.70
C GLU A 83 -3.76 16.57 -11.55
N LEU A 84 -4.55 17.63 -11.36
CA LEU A 84 -4.39 18.56 -10.24
C LEU A 84 -4.82 17.92 -8.91
N GLN A 85 -5.94 17.19 -8.89
CA GLN A 85 -6.41 16.46 -7.71
C GLN A 85 -5.39 15.41 -7.28
N GLU A 86 -4.84 14.63 -8.21
CA GLU A 86 -3.78 13.64 -7.94
C GLU A 86 -2.54 14.29 -7.31
N ARG A 87 -2.13 15.47 -7.80
CA ARG A 87 -0.98 16.20 -7.25
C ARG A 87 -1.23 16.70 -5.84
N ILE A 88 -2.40 17.30 -5.59
CA ILE A 88 -2.79 17.78 -4.26
C ILE A 88 -2.86 16.63 -3.26
N PHE A 89 -3.46 15.51 -3.67
CA PHE A 89 -3.55 14.30 -2.85
C PHE A 89 -2.16 13.78 -2.48
N LYS A 90 -1.24 13.71 -3.45
CA LYS A 90 0.14 13.28 -3.20
C LYS A 90 0.89 14.23 -2.25
N GLU A 91 0.77 15.54 -2.45
CA GLU A 91 1.38 16.54 -1.55
C GLU A 91 0.80 16.48 -0.13
N GLN A 92 -0.50 16.21 0.02
CA GLN A 92 -1.14 16.01 1.32
C GLN A 92 -0.60 14.74 2.00
N GLN A 93 -0.50 13.62 1.29
CA GLN A 93 0.08 12.40 1.85
C GLN A 93 1.52 12.59 2.29
N GLU A 94 2.36 13.24 1.47
CA GLU A 94 3.76 13.52 1.82
C GLU A 94 3.86 14.39 3.09
N LYS A 95 2.97 15.39 3.23
CA LYS A 95 2.94 16.28 4.39
C LYS A 95 2.48 15.57 5.66
N GLU A 96 1.40 14.79 5.59
CA GLU A 96 0.88 14.01 6.72
C GLU A 96 1.92 12.99 7.21
N GLN A 97 2.64 12.35 6.27
CA GLN A 97 3.73 11.44 6.60
C GLN A 97 4.89 12.15 7.30
N GLN A 98 5.26 13.36 6.85
CA GLN A 98 6.32 14.13 7.48
C GLN A 98 5.93 14.53 8.92
N GLU A 99 4.69 15.00 9.12
CA GLU A 99 4.18 15.37 10.44
C GLU A 99 4.12 14.16 11.40
N TYR A 100 3.71 12.99 10.89
CA TYR A 100 3.72 11.74 11.65
C TYR A 100 5.14 11.35 12.10
N LEU A 101 6.13 11.43 11.20
CA LEU A 101 7.52 11.10 11.50
C LEU A 101 8.13 12.05 12.54
N GLU A 102 7.89 13.35 12.40
CA GLU A 102 8.38 14.35 13.36
C GLU A 102 7.80 14.11 14.76
N LYS A 103 6.50 13.81 14.84
CA LYS A 103 5.83 13.45 16.09
C LYS A 103 6.40 12.17 16.71
N TYR A 104 6.60 11.13 15.90
CA TYR A 104 7.15 9.85 16.35
C TYR A 104 8.56 10.00 16.94
N ILE A 105 9.40 10.84 16.34
CA ILE A 105 10.76 11.12 16.85
C ILE A 105 10.70 11.79 18.21
N VAL A 106 9.85 12.80 18.38
CA VAL A 106 9.70 13.52 19.65
C VAL A 106 9.22 12.58 20.76
N GLU A 107 8.24 11.73 20.47
CA GLU A 107 7.72 10.74 21.41
C GLU A 107 8.77 9.69 21.79
N LEU A 108 9.57 9.23 20.83
CA LEU A 108 10.65 8.28 21.09
C LEU A 108 11.76 8.91 21.94
N GLN A 109 12.15 10.15 21.65
CA GLN A 109 13.11 10.89 22.45
C GLN A 109 12.61 11.13 23.88
N ALA A 110 11.33 11.44 24.05
CA ALA A 110 10.71 11.58 25.36
C ALA A 110 10.69 10.26 26.12
N SER A 111 10.28 9.16 25.48
CA SER A 111 10.25 7.81 26.06
C SER A 111 11.64 7.34 26.50
N ILE A 112 12.67 7.63 25.69
CA ILE A 112 14.07 7.33 26.03
C ILE A 112 14.51 8.16 27.24
N ARG A 113 14.18 9.47 27.29
CA ARG A 113 14.52 10.34 28.41
C ARG A 113 13.82 9.93 29.71
N GLU A 114 12.54 9.54 29.63
CA GLU A 114 11.75 9.06 30.76
C GLU A 114 12.25 7.72 31.29
N ALA A 115 12.55 6.77 30.39
CA ALA A 115 13.16 5.48 30.74
C ALA A 115 14.54 5.63 31.42
N LEU A 116 15.20 6.78 31.21
CA LEU A 116 16.53 7.08 31.71
C LEU A 116 16.56 8.00 32.94
N ASP A 117 15.44 8.21 33.67
CA ASP A 117 15.33 9.22 34.74
C ASP A 117 16.64 9.42 35.55
N ILE A 118 17.22 10.61 35.35
CA ILE A 118 18.65 10.93 35.38
C ILE A 118 19.14 11.29 36.80
N ASN A 119 18.30 11.11 37.83
CA ASN A 119 18.61 11.56 39.19
C ASN A 119 19.11 10.46 40.14
N THR A 120 19.41 9.26 39.64
CA THR A 120 19.97 8.18 40.45
C THR A 120 21.38 7.82 40.00
N ASP A 121 22.33 7.85 40.94
CA ASP A 121 23.78 7.63 40.73
C ASP A 121 24.16 6.27 40.08
N ALA A 122 23.20 5.37 39.90
CA ALA A 122 23.33 4.18 39.06
C ALA A 122 21.95 3.72 38.54
N PRO A 123 21.81 3.39 37.24
CA PRO A 123 20.57 2.83 36.71
C PRO A 123 20.31 1.43 37.27
N THR A 124 19.08 1.17 37.69
CA THR A 124 18.65 -0.14 38.23
C THR A 124 18.48 -1.17 37.11
N PHE A 125 18.53 -2.45 37.47
CA PHE A 125 18.35 -3.57 36.53
C PHE A 125 16.97 -3.55 35.85
N GLU A 126 15.93 -3.07 36.53
CA GLU A 126 14.58 -2.91 35.97
C GLU A 126 14.51 -1.77 34.94
N GLN A 127 15.14 -0.62 35.22
CA GLN A 127 15.27 0.46 34.24
C GLN A 127 16.03 0.01 32.99
N ILE A 128 17.07 -0.81 33.17
CA ILE A 128 17.83 -1.41 32.07
C ILE A 128 16.97 -2.38 31.26
N ASN A 129 16.16 -3.23 31.90
CA ASN A 129 15.24 -4.15 31.21
C ASN A 129 14.09 -3.42 30.50
N TYR A 130 13.59 -2.34 31.06
CA TYR A 130 12.61 -1.48 30.40
C TYR A 130 13.22 -0.82 29.15
N LEU A 131 14.45 -0.31 29.24
CA LEU A 131 15.18 0.22 28.08
C LEU A 131 15.37 -0.84 26.99
N ILE A 132 15.71 -2.07 27.38
CA ILE A 132 15.81 -3.24 26.49
C ILE A 132 14.47 -3.49 25.82
N SER A 133 13.36 -3.48 26.58
CA SER A 133 12.03 -3.71 26.00
C SER A 133 11.63 -2.62 25.00
N VAL A 134 11.94 -1.34 25.25
CA VAL A 134 11.69 -0.22 24.32
C VAL A 134 12.54 -0.36 23.06
N LEU A 135 13.79 -0.79 23.21
CA LEU A 135 14.72 -1.06 22.11
C LEU A 135 14.31 -2.26 21.26
N GLU A 136 13.77 -3.31 21.89
CA GLU A 136 13.32 -4.54 21.24
C GLU A 136 11.94 -4.39 20.58
N THR A 137 10.96 -3.76 21.25
CA THR A 137 9.59 -3.53 20.72
C THR A 137 9.56 -2.56 19.55
N LYS A 138 10.47 -1.59 19.49
CA LYS A 138 10.50 -0.57 18.42
C LYS A 138 11.31 -0.98 17.18
N LYS A 139 11.67 -2.27 17.01
CA LYS A 139 12.33 -2.90 15.83
C LYS A 139 12.98 -1.90 14.86
N TRP A 140 14.23 -1.56 15.15
CA TRP A 140 15.13 -0.58 14.54
C TRP A 140 15.14 -0.39 13.00
N ALA A 141 14.65 -1.33 12.19
CA ALA A 141 14.85 -1.30 10.73
C ALA A 141 13.55 -1.18 9.92
N ASN A 142 12.41 -1.59 10.46
CA ASN A 142 11.26 -1.95 9.62
C ASN A 142 10.14 -0.90 9.56
N LYS A 143 10.15 0.13 10.42
CA LYS A 143 9.12 1.20 10.41
C LYS A 143 9.55 2.48 9.65
N LEU A 144 10.76 2.51 9.09
CA LEU A 144 11.31 3.65 8.34
C LEU A 144 11.65 3.28 6.89
N ASP A 145 10.96 2.28 6.33
CA ASP A 145 11.07 1.98 4.90
C ASP A 145 10.03 2.82 4.14
N ILE A 146 10.43 4.03 3.75
CA ILE A 146 9.57 4.96 3.01
C ILE A 146 10.37 5.52 1.84
N GLY A 147 10.05 5.02 0.64
CA GLY A 147 10.81 5.18 -0.58
C GLY A 147 10.77 6.59 -1.19
N THR A 148 11.69 7.46 -0.77
CA THR A 148 12.27 8.50 -1.65
C THR A 148 13.72 8.81 -1.26
N LYS A 149 14.54 9.23 -2.24
CA LYS A 149 15.98 9.59 -2.03
C LYS A 149 16.23 10.70 -0.99
N SER A 150 15.24 11.56 -0.74
CA SER A 150 15.33 12.62 0.29
C SER A 150 15.09 12.07 1.69
N LEU A 151 14.19 11.07 1.81
CA LEU A 151 13.86 10.36 3.05
C LEU A 151 15.00 9.44 3.50
N GLU A 152 15.68 8.76 2.58
CA GLU A 152 16.85 7.93 2.88
C GLU A 152 17.99 8.73 3.55
N LYS A 153 18.19 9.98 3.12
CA LYS A 153 19.20 10.87 3.71
C LYS A 153 18.84 11.27 5.14
N ASN A 154 17.56 11.47 5.43
CA ASN A 154 17.07 11.82 6.77
C ASN A 154 17.06 10.59 7.70
N LYS A 155 16.67 9.41 7.19
CA LYS A 155 16.77 8.12 7.89
C LYS A 155 18.21 7.84 8.31
N ASN A 156 19.15 7.91 7.38
CA ASN A 156 20.57 7.73 7.66
C ASN A 156 21.08 8.74 8.69
N ARG A 157 20.68 10.01 8.62
CA ARG A 157 21.06 11.02 9.64
C ARG A 157 20.56 10.64 11.03
N LEU A 158 19.32 10.16 11.14
CA LEU A 158 18.71 9.76 12.41
C LEU A 158 19.34 8.50 12.99
N GLU A 159 19.59 7.48 12.16
CA GLU A 159 20.32 6.27 12.55
C GLU A 159 21.71 6.59 13.09
N ASN A 160 22.38 7.61 12.53
CA ASN A 160 23.69 8.08 12.98
C ASN A 160 23.64 8.74 14.36
N GLU A 161 22.71 9.68 14.56
CA GLU A 161 22.55 10.38 15.84
C GLU A 161 22.18 9.42 16.97
N LEU A 162 21.34 8.43 16.69
CA LEU A 162 20.96 7.38 17.65
C LEU A 162 22.14 6.45 17.96
N SER A 163 22.87 5.98 16.94
CA SER A 163 24.06 5.12 17.12
C SER A 163 25.12 5.79 18.01
N ASP A 164 25.26 7.11 17.90
CA ASP A 164 26.19 7.89 18.71
C ASP A 164 25.80 7.93 20.19
N ILE A 165 24.51 8.07 20.48
CA ILE A 165 23.97 8.00 21.84
C ILE A 165 24.25 6.61 22.44
N TYR A 166 24.02 5.54 21.69
CA TYR A 166 24.26 4.18 22.18
C TYR A 166 25.74 3.86 22.40
N LEU A 167 26.63 4.26 21.49
CA LEU A 167 28.07 4.04 21.65
C LEU A 167 28.62 4.79 22.86
N LEU A 168 28.16 6.03 23.08
CA LEU A 168 28.52 6.81 24.25
C LEU A 168 28.06 6.11 25.54
N LYS A 169 26.83 5.59 25.57
CA LYS A 169 26.28 4.91 26.74
C LYS A 169 26.87 3.54 27.02
N LEU A 170 27.23 2.78 25.97
CA LEU A 170 27.93 1.49 26.11
C LEU A 170 29.33 1.69 26.71
N LYS A 171 30.01 2.77 26.36
CA LYS A 171 31.30 3.15 26.97
C LYS A 171 31.14 3.49 28.45
N GLU A 172 30.17 4.32 28.81
CA GLU A 172 29.89 4.66 30.21
C GLU A 172 29.58 3.40 31.05
N CYS A 173 28.78 2.46 30.50
CA CYS A 173 28.52 1.18 31.17
C CYS A 173 29.79 0.33 31.36
N LEU A 174 30.68 0.30 30.36
CA LEU A 174 31.93 -0.46 30.45
C LEU A 174 32.95 0.18 31.39
N GLU A 175 32.93 1.50 31.56
CA GLU A 175 33.70 2.20 32.59
C GLU A 175 33.21 1.84 34.00
N ILE A 176 31.89 1.76 34.21
CA ILE A 176 31.30 1.37 35.50
C ILE A 176 31.58 -0.11 35.80
N LEU A 177 31.48 -0.99 34.80
CA LEU A 177 31.69 -2.42 34.96
C LEU A 177 33.18 -2.82 34.96
N SER A 178 34.08 -1.88 34.65
CA SER A 178 35.50 -2.15 34.36
C SER A 178 36.27 -2.79 35.52
N ASP A 179 35.80 -2.59 36.75
CA ASP A 179 36.41 -3.11 37.98
C ASP A 179 35.87 -4.50 38.37
N SER A 180 34.70 -4.86 37.83
CA SER A 180 34.03 -6.15 38.07
C SER A 180 34.28 -7.19 36.97
N LEU A 181 34.84 -6.77 35.84
CA LEU A 181 35.11 -7.62 34.68
C LEU A 181 36.56 -8.11 34.69
N GLY A 182 36.76 -9.43 34.53
CA GLY A 182 38.10 -9.99 34.35
C GLY A 182 38.80 -9.45 33.09
N GLU A 183 40.12 -9.27 33.16
CA GLU A 183 41.02 -8.71 32.13
C GLU A 183 40.72 -9.18 30.70
N MET A 184 40.49 -10.49 30.50
CA MET A 184 40.21 -11.07 29.18
C MET A 184 38.88 -10.59 28.59
N LYS A 185 37.85 -10.42 29.43
CA LYS A 185 36.52 -9.94 29.03
C LYS A 185 36.55 -8.43 28.76
N LYS A 186 37.23 -7.68 29.63
CA LYS A 186 37.47 -6.24 29.44
C LYS A 186 38.14 -5.95 28.09
N LYS A 187 39.18 -6.71 27.74
CA LYS A 187 39.86 -6.62 26.44
C LYS A 187 38.94 -6.93 25.26
N TYR A 188 38.13 -7.98 25.35
CA TYR A 188 37.18 -8.34 24.29
C TYR A 188 36.15 -7.23 24.02
N TYR A 189 35.60 -6.60 25.05
CA TYR A 189 34.62 -5.52 24.90
C TYR A 189 35.26 -4.22 24.36
N LEU A 190 36.47 -3.87 24.81
CA LEU A 190 37.21 -2.73 24.29
C LEU A 190 37.60 -2.91 22.82
N ASP A 191 38.10 -4.09 22.43
CA ASP A 191 38.40 -4.42 21.02
C ASP A 191 37.15 -4.34 20.15
N THR A 192 35.98 -4.63 20.71
CA THR A 192 34.72 -4.60 19.97
C THR A 192 34.15 -3.19 19.86
N LEU A 193 34.26 -2.37 20.91
CA LEU A 193 34.01 -0.93 20.84
C LEU A 193 34.86 -0.26 19.76
N GLN A 194 36.17 -0.55 19.72
CA GLN A 194 37.07 0.00 18.70
C GLN A 194 36.68 -0.43 17.28
N LYS A 195 36.19 -1.67 17.09
CA LYS A 195 35.67 -2.13 15.79
C LYS A 195 34.41 -1.35 15.38
N PHE A 196 33.56 -0.98 16.32
CA PHE A 196 32.37 -0.16 16.04
C PHE A 196 32.71 1.29 15.72
N GLU A 197 33.63 1.89 16.46
CA GLU A 197 34.14 3.24 16.16
C GLU A 197 34.82 3.30 14.78
N LYS A 198 35.55 2.24 14.41
CA LYS A 198 36.15 2.14 13.08
C LYS A 198 35.09 2.03 11.98
N ARG A 199 34.07 1.19 12.16
CA ARG A 199 32.96 1.05 11.18
C ARG A 199 32.12 2.33 11.06
N LYS A 200 32.00 3.11 12.14
CA LYS A 200 31.44 4.47 12.13
C LYS A 200 32.23 5.40 11.20
N SER A 201 33.56 5.39 11.30
CA SER A 201 34.42 6.21 10.44
C SER A 201 34.36 5.83 8.95
N GLU A 202 33.90 4.62 8.64
CA GLU A 202 33.74 4.08 7.28
C GLU A 202 32.33 4.31 6.68
N GLY A 203 31.42 4.95 7.42
CA GLY A 203 30.07 5.28 6.92
C GLY A 203 29.05 4.13 6.92
N LEU A 204 29.36 3.00 7.56
CA LEU A 204 28.56 1.77 7.56
C LEU A 204 27.59 1.69 8.75
N TYR A 205 26.71 2.68 8.88
CA TYR A 205 25.89 2.90 10.08
C TYR A 205 24.75 1.89 10.29
N GLY A 206 24.07 1.43 9.24
CA GLY A 206 23.04 0.38 9.34
C GLY A 206 23.59 -0.97 9.88
N VAL A 207 24.89 -1.22 9.71
CA VAL A 207 25.58 -2.41 10.21
C VAL A 207 25.91 -2.29 11.71
N ILE A 208 25.93 -1.08 12.27
CA ILE A 208 26.26 -0.83 13.68
C ILE A 208 25.09 -1.24 14.58
N GLY A 209 23.85 -0.93 14.23
CA GLY A 209 22.65 -1.24 15.02
C GLY A 209 22.45 -2.73 15.32
N ALA A 210 22.45 -3.56 14.27
CA ALA A 210 22.26 -5.01 14.40
C ALA A 210 23.38 -5.67 15.22
N ASN A 211 24.62 -5.19 15.06
CA ASN A 211 25.78 -5.76 15.72
C ASN A 211 25.93 -5.27 17.18
N VAL A 212 25.53 -4.04 17.51
CA VAL A 212 25.51 -3.52 18.89
C VAL A 212 24.45 -4.25 19.71
N GLY A 213 23.24 -4.46 19.17
CA GLY A 213 22.19 -5.25 19.82
C GLY A 213 22.61 -6.71 20.08
N ALA A 214 23.26 -7.35 19.10
CA ALA A 214 23.78 -8.72 19.27
C ALA A 214 24.91 -8.81 20.30
N LEU A 215 25.75 -7.77 20.41
CA LEU A 215 26.85 -7.75 21.37
C LEU A 215 26.37 -7.48 22.79
N ALA A 216 25.40 -6.57 22.96
CA ALA A 216 24.70 -6.38 24.22
C ALA A 216 24.10 -7.71 24.68
N LYS A 217 23.34 -8.39 23.81
CA LYS A 217 22.77 -9.73 24.07
C LYS A 217 23.81 -10.76 24.52
N LYS A 218 25.00 -10.81 23.90
CA LYS A 218 26.10 -11.71 24.32
C LYS A 218 26.75 -11.30 25.64
N ALA A 219 26.94 -10.01 25.88
CA ALA A 219 27.48 -9.51 27.15
C ALA A 219 26.55 -9.82 28.33
N PHE A 220 25.24 -9.67 28.10
CA PHE A 220 24.22 -9.90 29.13
C PHE A 220 23.95 -11.38 29.39
N ASN A 221 24.02 -12.26 28.38
CA ASN A 221 23.93 -13.71 28.60
C ASN A 221 25.08 -14.27 29.47
N LEU A 222 26.27 -13.67 29.38
CA LEU A 222 27.41 -14.02 30.22
C LEU A 222 27.23 -13.58 31.69
N LEU A 223 26.57 -12.45 31.94
CA LEU A 223 26.19 -12.00 33.30
C LEU A 223 25.09 -12.89 33.89
N ARG A 224 24.15 -13.36 33.07
CA ARG A 224 23.08 -14.30 33.46
C ARG A 224 23.63 -15.69 33.84
N GLY A 225 24.68 -16.15 33.15
CA GLY A 225 25.36 -17.41 33.45
C GLY A 225 26.05 -17.43 34.82
N SER A 226 26.59 -16.30 35.28
CA SER A 226 27.23 -16.17 36.60
C SER A 226 26.26 -16.28 37.78
N LYS A 227 24.94 -16.14 37.55
CA LYS A 227 23.91 -16.22 38.59
C LYS A 227 23.27 -17.62 38.69
N LYS A 228 23.24 -18.40 37.60
CA LYS A 228 22.68 -19.78 37.62
C LYS A 228 23.47 -20.71 38.56
N GLU A 229 24.79 -20.56 38.63
CA GLU A 229 25.63 -21.33 39.58
C GLU A 229 25.37 -20.95 41.06
N ILE A 230 24.81 -19.76 41.33
CA ILE A 230 24.49 -19.30 42.69
C ILE A 230 23.05 -19.71 43.08
N GLU A 231 22.12 -19.72 42.13
CA GLU A 231 20.70 -20.07 42.35
C GLU A 231 20.43 -21.60 42.39
N GLU A 232 21.25 -22.42 41.72
CA GLU A 232 21.11 -23.89 41.77
C GLU A 232 21.50 -24.50 43.13
N GLN A 233 22.28 -23.80 43.96
CA GLN A 233 22.56 -24.25 45.34
C GLN A 233 21.44 -23.88 46.34
N THR A 234 20.49 -23.01 45.96
CA THR A 234 19.43 -22.53 46.86
C THR A 234 18.05 -23.14 46.57
N LYS A 235 17.84 -23.81 45.43
CA LYS A 235 16.54 -24.35 45.01
C LYS A 235 16.27 -25.82 45.38
N THR A 236 17.14 -26.50 46.13
CA THR A 236 16.91 -27.89 46.56
C THR A 236 15.93 -28.04 47.73
N ASN A 237 15.22 -26.98 48.14
CA ASN A 237 14.21 -27.04 49.21
C ASN A 237 13.08 -26.04 48.97
N ALA A 238 12.11 -26.37 48.11
CA ALA A 238 10.70 -26.00 48.31
C ALA A 238 9.84 -26.62 47.19
N SER A 239 8.74 -27.20 47.64
CA SER A 239 7.78 -28.08 46.97
C SER A 239 7.13 -27.57 45.69
N GLU A 240 6.90 -28.54 44.81
CA GLU A 240 5.81 -28.65 43.85
C GLU A 240 4.46 -28.10 44.35
N SER A 241 3.79 -27.28 43.53
CA SER A 241 2.33 -27.30 43.39
C SER A 241 1.86 -26.54 42.14
N GLU A 242 1.11 -27.28 41.31
CA GLU A 242 -0.06 -26.89 40.50
C GLU A 242 0.14 -25.93 39.31
N GLU A 243 0.34 -26.55 38.13
CA GLU A 243 0.12 -25.95 36.81
C GLU A 243 -1.38 -25.73 36.55
N ALA A 244 -1.79 -24.47 36.44
CA ALA A 244 -3.02 -24.10 35.76
C ALA A 244 -2.77 -24.11 34.25
N ILE A 245 -3.39 -25.04 33.53
CA ILE A 245 -3.39 -25.05 32.06
C ILE A 245 -4.32 -23.92 31.60
N GLU A 246 -3.76 -22.75 31.29
CA GLU A 246 -4.46 -21.73 30.48
C GLU A 246 -4.64 -22.29 29.06
N SER A 247 -5.89 -22.45 28.63
CA SER A 247 -6.21 -22.81 27.25
C SER A 247 -5.83 -21.65 26.33
N SER A 248 -4.85 -21.87 25.44
CA SER A 248 -4.47 -20.91 24.39
C SER A 248 -5.68 -20.56 23.51
N ILE A 249 -5.99 -19.27 23.36
CA ILE A 249 -7.02 -18.75 22.45
C ILE A 249 -6.63 -18.87 20.96
N PHE A 250 -5.37 -19.20 20.69
CA PHE A 250 -4.82 -19.40 19.35
C PHE A 250 -4.77 -20.88 18.98
N PHE A 251 -4.95 -21.17 17.70
CA PHE A 251 -4.77 -22.51 17.13
C PHE A 251 -3.98 -22.48 15.83
N ASP A 252 -3.24 -23.54 15.56
CA ASP A 252 -2.37 -23.67 14.40
C ASP A 252 -3.17 -23.97 13.11
N LEU A 253 -3.15 -23.01 12.19
CA LEU A 253 -3.74 -23.15 10.87
C LEU A 253 -2.92 -24.03 9.95
N ASN A 254 -1.60 -24.13 10.15
CA ASN A 254 -0.70 -24.97 9.37
C ASN A 254 -0.38 -26.30 10.06
N GLU A 255 -1.22 -26.75 10.99
CA GLU A 255 -1.09 -28.04 11.64
C GLU A 255 -0.83 -29.17 10.62
N ASN A 256 0.16 -30.01 10.91
CA ASN A 256 0.63 -31.07 10.01
C ASN A 256 1.03 -30.57 8.62
N ASN A 257 1.54 -29.34 8.51
CA ASN A 257 1.99 -28.70 7.28
C ASN A 257 0.92 -28.57 6.18
N ARG A 258 -0.37 -28.61 6.54
CA ARG A 258 -1.47 -28.67 5.55
C ARG A 258 -1.45 -27.53 4.52
N ILE A 259 -1.10 -26.30 4.93
CA ILE A 259 -1.11 -25.13 4.05
C ILE A 259 0.18 -25.09 3.25
N SER A 260 1.33 -25.26 3.93
CA SER A 260 2.63 -25.24 3.26
C SER A 260 2.78 -26.34 2.22
N ASP A 261 2.31 -27.56 2.51
CA ASP A 261 2.38 -28.69 1.57
C ASP A 261 1.44 -28.46 0.38
N ALA A 262 0.21 -28.00 0.62
CA ALA A 262 -0.73 -27.66 -0.45
C ALA A 262 -0.20 -26.54 -1.35
N LEU A 263 0.40 -25.50 -0.78
CA LEU A 263 1.02 -24.42 -1.54
C LEU A 263 2.24 -24.89 -2.33
N ALA A 264 3.08 -25.76 -1.76
CA ALA A 264 4.22 -26.35 -2.46
C ALA A 264 3.76 -27.17 -3.67
N ASP A 265 2.68 -27.94 -3.52
CA ASP A 265 2.08 -28.72 -4.60
C ASP A 265 1.47 -27.83 -5.69
N ILE A 266 0.71 -26.80 -5.31
CA ILE A 266 0.16 -25.81 -6.25
C ILE A 266 1.30 -25.12 -7.01
N TRP A 267 2.32 -24.61 -6.33
CA TRP A 267 3.44 -23.92 -6.98
C TRP A 267 4.22 -24.85 -7.93
N SER A 268 4.48 -26.09 -7.51
CA SER A 268 5.17 -27.06 -8.35
C SER A 268 4.35 -27.47 -9.57
N LYS A 269 3.03 -27.59 -9.43
CA LYS A 269 2.14 -28.02 -10.51
C LYS A 269 2.00 -26.98 -11.60
N TYR A 270 2.03 -25.70 -11.24
CA TYR A 270 1.77 -24.59 -12.18
C TYR A 270 3.03 -23.86 -12.64
N SER A 271 4.23 -24.32 -12.27
CA SER A 271 5.51 -23.64 -12.55
C SER A 271 5.76 -23.30 -14.01
N ASP A 272 5.27 -24.14 -14.92
CA ASP A 272 5.47 -23.96 -16.37
C ASP A 272 4.36 -23.14 -17.04
N SER A 273 3.28 -22.83 -16.31
CA SER A 273 2.08 -22.18 -16.85
C SER A 273 1.76 -20.81 -16.25
N VAL A 274 2.44 -20.45 -15.16
CA VAL A 274 2.34 -19.16 -14.48
C VAL A 274 3.61 -18.36 -14.77
N ALA A 275 3.48 -17.04 -14.91
CA ALA A 275 4.62 -16.16 -15.16
C ALA A 275 5.72 -16.35 -14.08
N THR A 276 6.97 -16.39 -14.53
CA THR A 276 8.14 -16.57 -13.65
C THR A 276 8.23 -15.50 -12.56
N GLU A 277 7.74 -14.30 -12.86
CA GLU A 277 7.66 -13.18 -11.91
C GLU A 277 6.76 -13.49 -10.71
N ILE A 278 5.70 -14.29 -10.87
CA ILE A 278 4.79 -14.70 -9.79
C ILE A 278 5.31 -15.99 -9.13
N ILE A 279 5.64 -17.02 -9.92
CA ILE A 279 5.96 -18.34 -9.37
C ILE A 279 7.24 -18.36 -8.53
N ASN A 280 8.21 -17.48 -8.84
CA ASN A 280 9.46 -17.40 -8.09
C ASN A 280 9.28 -16.71 -6.73
N ARG A 281 8.11 -16.12 -6.47
CA ARG A 281 7.79 -15.50 -5.17
C ARG A 281 7.17 -16.57 -4.29
N ARG A 282 7.77 -16.77 -3.12
CA ARG A 282 7.21 -17.66 -2.09
C ARG A 282 5.80 -17.16 -1.71
N PRO A 283 4.77 -18.02 -1.68
CA PRO A 283 3.48 -17.62 -1.14
C PRO A 283 3.59 -17.28 0.35
N ILE A 284 2.65 -16.48 0.86
CA ILE A 284 2.59 -16.11 2.28
C ILE A 284 1.20 -16.38 2.87
N PHE A 285 1.15 -16.93 4.08
CA PHE A 285 -0.08 -17.24 4.79
C PHE A 285 0.00 -16.95 6.30
N SER A 286 -1.16 -16.87 6.96
CA SER A 286 -1.23 -16.77 8.42
C SER A 286 -1.11 -18.15 9.06
N ALA A 287 -0.18 -18.30 10.01
CA ALA A 287 0.08 -19.56 10.71
C ALA A 287 -0.96 -19.86 11.80
N ASP A 288 -1.59 -18.83 12.37
CA ASP A 288 -2.43 -18.97 13.56
C ASP A 288 -3.82 -18.37 13.33
N GLY A 289 -4.85 -19.04 13.82
CA GLY A 289 -6.21 -18.54 13.94
C GLY A 289 -6.54 -18.19 15.38
N VAL A 290 -7.54 -17.33 15.57
CA VAL A 290 -8.06 -16.94 16.88
C VAL A 290 -9.44 -17.59 17.09
N MET A 291 -9.65 -18.25 18.23
CA MET A 291 -10.95 -18.81 18.58
C MET A 291 -11.99 -17.71 18.80
N ASP A 292 -13.26 -18.00 18.52
CA ASP A 292 -14.39 -17.05 18.68
C ASP A 292 -14.10 -15.67 18.04
N SER A 293 -13.65 -15.70 16.78
CA SER A 293 -13.18 -14.52 16.07
C SER A 293 -13.97 -14.22 14.80
N VAL A 294 -14.00 -12.95 14.41
CA VAL A 294 -14.33 -12.54 13.05
C VAL A 294 -13.12 -12.76 12.14
N LEU A 295 -13.35 -13.06 10.86
CA LEU A 295 -12.29 -13.23 9.88
C LEU A 295 -12.27 -12.08 8.88
N TYR A 296 -11.13 -11.41 8.78
CA TYR A 296 -10.85 -10.45 7.73
C TYR A 296 -10.13 -11.13 6.56
N VAL A 297 -10.62 -10.90 5.35
CA VAL A 297 -10.05 -11.51 4.15
C VAL A 297 -9.74 -10.44 3.11
N GLY A 298 -8.44 -10.19 2.93
CA GLY A 298 -7.89 -9.40 1.82
C GLY A 298 -7.84 -10.19 0.51
N ILE A 299 -7.49 -9.53 -0.60
CA ILE A 299 -7.38 -10.21 -1.90
C ILE A 299 -6.09 -11.03 -1.95
N ASN A 300 -4.96 -10.35 -1.91
CA ASN A 300 -3.64 -10.94 -2.04
C ASN A 300 -2.61 -10.02 -1.37
N PRO A 301 -1.54 -10.59 -0.83
CA PRO A 301 -0.42 -9.82 -0.28
C PRO A 301 0.36 -9.12 -1.39
N SER A 302 0.87 -7.93 -1.09
CA SER A 302 1.85 -7.24 -1.93
C SER A 302 3.17 -8.02 -1.95
N TYR A 303 3.96 -7.85 -3.01
CA TYR A 303 5.32 -8.39 -3.07
C TYR A 303 6.35 -7.34 -2.67
N GLU A 304 7.04 -7.61 -1.58
CA GLU A 304 8.27 -6.92 -1.20
C GLU A 304 9.43 -7.92 -1.11
N PRO A 305 10.54 -7.73 -1.83
CA PRO A 305 11.66 -8.69 -1.82
C PRO A 305 12.26 -8.94 -0.42
N GLY A 306 12.20 -7.96 0.47
CA GLY A 306 12.73 -8.07 1.84
C GLY A 306 11.92 -8.99 2.77
N ASP A 307 10.67 -9.30 2.40
CA ASP A 307 9.79 -10.15 3.20
C ASP A 307 10.35 -11.56 3.41
N ASP A 308 11.10 -12.08 2.44
CA ASP A 308 11.73 -13.42 2.48
C ASP A 308 12.77 -13.57 3.61
N ASP A 309 13.31 -12.44 4.09
CA ASP A 309 14.26 -12.38 5.19
C ASP A 309 13.59 -12.06 6.53
N VAL A 310 12.34 -11.56 6.51
CA VAL A 310 11.61 -11.08 7.70
C VAL A 310 10.61 -12.11 8.20
N PHE A 311 9.85 -12.74 7.31
CA PHE A 311 8.83 -13.71 7.69
C PHE A 311 9.43 -15.06 8.08
N LEU A 312 8.66 -15.79 8.89
CA LEU A 312 8.99 -17.17 9.20
C LEU A 312 8.86 -18.00 7.92
N LYS A 313 9.67 -19.05 7.80
CA LYS A 313 9.65 -19.95 6.65
C LYS A 313 8.99 -21.26 7.05
N SER A 314 8.28 -21.88 6.11
CA SER A 314 7.83 -23.27 6.26
C SER A 314 9.02 -24.22 6.39
N ASP A 315 8.77 -25.44 6.87
CA ASP A 315 9.81 -26.48 7.04
C ASP A 315 10.59 -26.76 5.75
N ASP A 316 9.93 -26.68 4.59
CA ASP A 316 10.52 -26.88 3.27
C ASP A 316 11.11 -25.59 2.66
N GLU A 317 11.02 -24.47 3.39
CA GLU A 317 11.40 -23.11 2.98
C GLU A 317 10.75 -22.63 1.67
N LYS A 318 9.65 -23.24 1.21
CA LYS A 318 8.96 -22.81 -0.02
C LYS A 318 7.88 -21.77 0.23
N SER A 319 7.39 -21.66 1.45
CA SER A 319 6.36 -20.70 1.85
C SER A 319 6.85 -19.79 2.97
N LEU A 320 6.24 -18.62 3.07
CA LEU A 320 6.40 -17.69 4.17
C LEU A 320 5.16 -17.74 5.07
N LEU A 321 5.36 -17.48 6.36
CA LEU A 321 4.27 -17.44 7.32
C LEU A 321 4.44 -16.31 8.34
N TYR A 322 3.31 -15.80 8.81
CA TYR A 322 3.23 -14.84 9.91
C TYR A 322 2.24 -15.35 10.96
N GLY A 323 2.60 -15.17 12.23
CA GLY A 323 1.69 -15.48 13.34
C GLY A 323 0.62 -14.41 13.52
N SER A 324 -0.34 -14.70 14.39
CA SER A 324 -1.41 -13.73 14.69
C SER A 324 -0.84 -12.42 15.25
N LEU A 325 -1.46 -11.31 14.85
CA LEU A 325 -1.17 -9.97 15.34
C LEU A 325 -2.20 -9.46 16.36
N TYR A 326 -3.17 -10.29 16.73
CA TYR A 326 -4.21 -9.97 17.70
C TYR A 326 -3.63 -9.77 19.11
N GLN A 327 -4.05 -8.71 19.80
CA GLN A 327 -3.64 -8.33 21.15
C GLN A 327 -2.14 -8.05 21.32
N ARG A 328 -1.44 -7.77 20.21
CA ARG A 328 -0.02 -7.43 20.25
C ARG A 328 0.19 -5.93 20.30
N ASP A 329 0.87 -5.47 21.34
CA ASP A 329 1.25 -4.06 21.47
C ASP A 329 2.09 -3.56 20.28
N ASP A 330 2.91 -4.44 19.69
CA ASP A 330 3.78 -4.16 18.56
C ASP A 330 3.10 -4.28 17.18
N ALA A 331 1.81 -4.63 17.12
CA ALA A 331 1.06 -4.73 15.88
C ALA A 331 1.06 -3.40 15.09
N PRO A 332 1.17 -3.43 13.75
CA PRO A 332 0.95 -2.25 12.91
C PRO A 332 -0.46 -1.66 13.08
N ASP A 333 -0.61 -0.35 12.86
CA ASP A 333 -1.88 0.36 13.07
C ASP A 333 -3.03 -0.21 12.22
N TYR A 334 -2.70 -0.74 11.03
CA TYR A 334 -3.63 -1.50 10.20
C TYR A 334 -4.33 -2.61 11.01
N PHE A 335 -3.56 -3.48 11.66
CA PHE A 335 -4.07 -4.60 12.44
C PHE A 335 -4.75 -4.15 13.74
N LYS A 336 -4.30 -3.04 14.33
CA LYS A 336 -4.98 -2.42 15.48
C LYS A 336 -6.36 -1.86 15.12
N ASN A 337 -6.53 -1.35 13.90
CA ASN A 337 -7.85 -0.92 13.41
C ASN A 337 -8.80 -2.10 13.21
N LEU A 338 -8.29 -3.24 12.71
CA LEU A 338 -9.05 -4.49 12.63
C LEU A 338 -9.45 -4.97 14.03
N GLU A 339 -8.53 -4.92 14.99
CA GLU A 339 -8.80 -5.25 16.39
C GLU A 339 -9.88 -4.36 16.98
N ALA A 340 -9.73 -3.04 16.88
CA ALA A 340 -10.68 -2.08 17.42
C ALA A 340 -12.10 -2.25 16.84
N PHE A 341 -12.23 -2.58 15.56
CA PHE A 341 -13.55 -2.91 14.99
C PHE A 341 -14.11 -4.22 15.55
N SER A 342 -13.29 -5.25 15.67
CA SER A 342 -13.69 -6.56 16.21
C SER A 342 -14.12 -6.47 17.67
N ASP A 343 -13.45 -5.65 18.45
CA ASP A 343 -13.80 -5.36 19.84
C ASP A 343 -15.20 -4.75 19.95
N THR A 344 -15.63 -3.96 18.96
CA THR A 344 -17.00 -3.44 18.93
C THR A 344 -18.02 -4.57 18.79
N LEU A 345 -17.65 -5.69 18.19
CA LEU A 345 -18.48 -6.90 18.08
C LEU A 345 -18.30 -7.85 19.27
N GLU A 346 -17.45 -7.50 20.24
CA GLU A 346 -17.09 -8.34 21.38
C GLU A 346 -16.45 -9.68 20.94
N LYS A 347 -15.63 -9.63 19.88
CA LYS A 347 -14.98 -10.80 19.28
C LYS A 347 -13.50 -10.56 19.02
N GLY A 348 -12.72 -11.65 19.04
CA GLY A 348 -11.35 -11.61 18.52
C GLY A 348 -11.33 -11.46 17.01
N TYR A 349 -10.14 -11.36 16.41
CA TYR A 349 -10.02 -11.39 14.95
C TYR A 349 -8.94 -12.34 14.44
N SER A 350 -9.22 -12.91 13.28
CA SER A 350 -8.26 -13.59 12.42
C SER A 350 -8.11 -12.81 11.11
N HIS A 351 -6.96 -12.95 10.45
CA HIS A 351 -6.70 -12.29 9.17
C HIS A 351 -6.06 -13.26 8.18
N THR A 352 -6.56 -13.27 6.94
CA THR A 352 -5.96 -14.01 5.82
C THR A 352 -6.15 -13.28 4.50
N ASN A 353 -5.64 -13.85 3.42
CA ASN A 353 -5.90 -13.40 2.05
C ASN A 353 -6.67 -14.48 1.28
N LEU A 354 -7.43 -14.07 0.25
CA LEU A 354 -8.06 -14.98 -0.70
C LEU A 354 -7.02 -15.78 -1.49
N LEU A 355 -5.96 -15.10 -1.93
CA LEU A 355 -4.87 -15.65 -2.70
C LEU A 355 -3.57 -15.53 -1.91
N TYR A 356 -2.74 -16.56 -2.03
CA TYR A 356 -1.46 -16.66 -1.32
C TYR A 356 -0.29 -16.08 -2.13
N ALA A 357 -0.49 -15.91 -3.44
CA ALA A 357 0.48 -15.31 -4.34
C ALA A 357 0.72 -13.82 -4.01
N ARG A 358 2.01 -13.46 -3.86
CA ARG A 358 2.44 -12.08 -3.64
C ARG A 358 2.60 -11.34 -4.96
N GLU A 359 1.79 -10.31 -5.18
CA GLU A 359 1.82 -9.51 -6.42
C GLU A 359 1.25 -8.11 -6.23
N ASN A 360 1.97 -7.12 -6.78
CA ASN A 360 1.60 -5.71 -6.79
C ASN A 360 0.77 -5.36 -8.05
N ASP A 361 1.04 -6.01 -9.19
CA ASP A 361 0.20 -5.91 -10.39
C ASP A 361 -0.95 -6.92 -10.36
N ARG A 362 -2.09 -6.47 -9.86
CA ARG A 362 -3.28 -7.31 -9.70
C ARG A 362 -3.84 -7.82 -11.02
N ASP A 363 -3.76 -7.04 -12.09
CA ASP A 363 -4.23 -7.48 -13.41
C ASP A 363 -3.37 -8.61 -13.95
N LEU A 364 -2.05 -8.55 -13.70
CA LEU A 364 -1.13 -9.63 -14.04
C LEU A 364 -1.49 -10.92 -13.27
N LEU A 365 -1.73 -10.83 -11.96
CA LEU A 365 -2.11 -11.99 -11.14
C LEU A 365 -3.42 -12.62 -11.63
N LEU A 366 -4.46 -11.81 -11.83
CA LEU A 366 -5.79 -12.32 -12.16
C LEU A 366 -5.91 -12.85 -13.61
N ARG A 367 -4.99 -12.48 -14.50
CA ARG A 367 -4.92 -12.99 -15.89
C ARG A 367 -4.00 -14.18 -16.05
N THR A 368 -3.41 -14.68 -14.96
CA THR A 368 -2.59 -15.89 -14.98
C THR A 368 -3.45 -17.15 -15.20
N ASN A 369 -2.85 -18.32 -15.04
CA ASN A 369 -3.58 -19.58 -15.10
C ASN A 369 -4.78 -19.60 -14.12
N SER A 370 -5.99 -19.81 -14.65
CA SER A 370 -7.23 -19.80 -13.85
C SER A 370 -7.30 -20.94 -12.83
N ASP A 371 -6.69 -22.09 -13.12
CA ASP A 371 -6.67 -23.21 -12.17
C ASP A 371 -5.69 -22.95 -11.01
N PHE A 372 -4.60 -22.22 -11.26
CA PHE A 372 -3.70 -21.76 -10.20
C PHE A 372 -4.41 -20.82 -9.22
N ILE A 373 -5.28 -19.94 -9.72
CA ILE A 373 -6.14 -19.08 -8.88
C ILE A 373 -7.20 -19.92 -8.16
N ARG A 374 -7.86 -20.85 -8.85
CA ARG A 374 -8.90 -21.73 -8.27
C ARG A 374 -8.37 -22.54 -7.09
N GLU A 375 -7.21 -23.19 -7.22
CA GLU A 375 -6.69 -24.06 -6.16
C GLU A 375 -6.21 -23.27 -4.93
N GLN A 376 -5.72 -22.03 -5.12
CA GLN A 376 -5.48 -21.11 -3.99
C GLN A 376 -6.78 -20.73 -3.28
N LEU A 377 -7.83 -20.42 -4.04
CA LEU A 377 -9.14 -20.14 -3.47
C LEU A 377 -9.62 -21.36 -2.65
N GLU A 378 -9.60 -22.57 -3.23
CA GLU A 378 -10.03 -23.79 -2.54
C GLU A 378 -9.31 -23.99 -1.20
N LEU A 379 -7.98 -23.80 -1.17
CA LEU A 379 -7.21 -23.85 0.07
C LEU A 379 -7.62 -22.76 1.08
N THR A 380 -7.96 -21.56 0.61
CA THR A 380 -8.52 -20.50 1.47
C THR A 380 -9.89 -20.88 2.02
N TYR A 381 -10.78 -21.48 1.21
CA TYR A 381 -12.09 -21.95 1.68
C TYR A 381 -11.94 -23.01 2.77
N GLU A 382 -11.07 -24.01 2.56
CA GLU A 382 -10.76 -25.02 3.57
C GLU A 382 -10.19 -24.39 4.85
N THR A 383 -9.35 -23.36 4.70
CA THR A 383 -8.82 -22.60 5.84
C THR A 383 -9.93 -21.87 6.59
N ILE A 384 -10.88 -21.25 5.91
CA ILE A 384 -12.06 -20.62 6.53
C ILE A 384 -12.88 -21.66 7.32
N VAL A 385 -13.10 -22.84 6.73
CA VAL A 385 -13.83 -23.94 7.39
C VAL A 385 -13.07 -24.44 8.63
N LYS A 386 -11.73 -24.44 8.62
CA LYS A 386 -10.92 -24.74 9.81
C LYS A 386 -11.01 -23.63 10.86
N VAL A 387 -11.03 -22.37 10.44
CA VAL A 387 -11.13 -21.22 11.36
C VAL A 387 -12.48 -21.19 12.08
N GLN A 388 -13.56 -21.56 11.39
CA GLN A 388 -14.93 -21.43 11.88
C GLN A 388 -15.24 -20.04 12.46
N PRO A 389 -14.99 -18.95 11.72
CA PRO A 389 -15.19 -17.61 12.25
C PRO A 389 -16.69 -17.34 12.47
N VAL A 390 -16.99 -16.46 13.42
CA VAL A 390 -18.38 -16.07 13.70
C VAL A 390 -18.98 -15.20 12.60
N ALA A 391 -18.14 -14.48 11.85
CA ALA A 391 -18.47 -13.75 10.64
C ALA A 391 -17.23 -13.55 9.76
N ILE A 392 -17.43 -13.32 8.46
CA ILE A 392 -16.36 -13.05 7.48
C ILE A 392 -16.58 -11.70 6.83
N PHE A 393 -15.52 -10.89 6.76
CA PHE A 393 -15.49 -9.62 6.05
C PHE A 393 -14.49 -9.72 4.89
N PHE A 394 -15.00 -9.76 3.66
CA PHE A 394 -14.19 -9.70 2.45
C PHE A 394 -13.97 -8.26 2.02
N PHE A 395 -12.70 -7.90 1.78
CA PHE A 395 -12.32 -6.55 1.42
C PHE A 395 -12.24 -6.32 -0.09
N GLY A 396 -12.98 -5.34 -0.56
CA GLY A 396 -12.95 -4.88 -1.95
C GLY A 396 -13.80 -5.70 -2.91
N THR A 397 -14.13 -5.09 -4.04
CA THR A 397 -15.02 -5.68 -5.06
C THR A 397 -14.42 -6.90 -5.76
N ILE A 398 -13.08 -6.99 -5.82
CA ILE A 398 -12.40 -8.10 -6.50
C ILE A 398 -12.59 -9.41 -5.72
N CYS A 399 -12.57 -9.36 -4.38
CA CYS A 399 -12.91 -10.53 -3.57
C CYS A 399 -14.30 -11.05 -3.95
N ARG A 400 -15.26 -10.13 -4.06
CA ARG A 400 -16.62 -10.43 -4.50
C ARG A 400 -16.63 -11.10 -5.87
N ASP A 401 -15.97 -10.51 -6.86
CA ASP A 401 -15.96 -11.01 -8.25
C ASP A 401 -15.37 -12.41 -8.39
N LEU A 402 -14.38 -12.76 -7.56
CA LEU A 402 -13.76 -14.08 -7.57
C LEU A 402 -14.68 -15.17 -6.98
N ILE A 403 -15.43 -14.85 -5.92
CA ILE A 403 -16.14 -15.86 -5.14
C ILE A 403 -17.67 -15.85 -5.33
N PHE A 404 -18.21 -14.87 -6.07
CA PHE A 404 -19.64 -14.76 -6.39
C PHE A 404 -20.06 -15.68 -7.53
N GLY A 405 -21.16 -16.40 -7.29
CA GLY A 405 -21.84 -17.21 -8.29
C GLY A 405 -22.78 -18.22 -7.62
N ALA A 406 -23.83 -18.64 -8.33
CA ALA A 406 -24.83 -19.56 -7.79
C ALA A 406 -24.20 -20.83 -7.19
N ASP A 407 -23.17 -21.36 -7.85
CA ASP A 407 -22.43 -22.56 -7.46
C ASP A 407 -21.02 -22.25 -6.88
N ARG A 408 -20.75 -20.99 -6.48
CA ARG A 408 -19.48 -20.59 -5.88
C ARG A 408 -19.59 -20.49 -4.36
N TRP A 409 -18.76 -19.66 -3.71
CA TRP A 409 -18.75 -19.55 -2.25
C TRP A 409 -19.92 -18.74 -1.73
N VAL A 410 -20.34 -17.73 -2.49
CA VAL A 410 -21.45 -16.87 -2.11
C VAL A 410 -22.41 -16.77 -3.30
N ASN A 411 -23.65 -17.21 -3.07
CA ASN A 411 -24.72 -17.02 -4.04
C ASN A 411 -25.20 -15.55 -4.00
N PRO A 412 -25.12 -14.78 -5.11
CA PRO A 412 -25.56 -13.39 -5.14
C PRO A 412 -27.03 -13.18 -4.75
N ASP A 413 -27.88 -14.19 -4.96
CA ASP A 413 -29.31 -14.13 -4.64
C ASP A 413 -29.61 -14.49 -3.17
N SER A 414 -28.57 -14.81 -2.38
CA SER A 414 -28.70 -15.16 -0.95
C SER A 414 -28.63 -13.95 -0.01
N GLU A 415 -28.50 -12.73 -0.54
CA GLU A 415 -28.44 -11.53 0.29
C GLU A 415 -29.69 -11.38 1.16
N LYS A 416 -29.49 -11.23 2.45
CA LYS A 416 -30.55 -10.98 3.41
C LYS A 416 -30.06 -9.99 4.45
N ASP A 417 -30.83 -8.93 4.69
CA ASP A 417 -30.54 -7.95 5.74
C ASP A 417 -29.09 -7.41 5.71
N GLY A 418 -28.51 -7.25 4.51
CA GLY A 418 -27.17 -6.70 4.31
C GLY A 418 -26.01 -7.68 4.50
N HIS A 419 -26.27 -8.98 4.59
CA HIS A 419 -25.24 -10.02 4.61
C HIS A 419 -25.59 -11.19 3.69
N PHE A 420 -24.60 -12.04 3.43
CA PHE A 420 -24.74 -13.31 2.72
C PHE A 420 -24.38 -14.46 3.65
N ILE A 421 -24.59 -15.69 3.20
CA ILE A 421 -24.08 -16.88 3.89
C ILE A 421 -23.03 -17.55 3.02
N LEU A 422 -21.91 -17.95 3.64
CA LEU A 422 -20.91 -18.76 2.96
C LEU A 422 -21.50 -20.14 2.67
N ASN A 423 -21.64 -20.47 1.38
CA ASN A 423 -22.20 -21.73 0.90
C ASN A 423 -21.55 -22.92 1.59
N GLY A 424 -22.35 -23.91 2.01
CA GLY A 424 -21.87 -25.09 2.74
C GLY A 424 -21.69 -24.87 4.25
N THR A 425 -21.92 -23.66 4.75
CA THR A 425 -21.80 -23.31 6.17
C THR A 425 -22.99 -22.45 6.64
N ASN A 426 -22.98 -22.02 7.90
CA ASN A 426 -23.90 -21.01 8.44
C ASN A 426 -23.18 -19.67 8.73
N ILE A 427 -21.98 -19.47 8.19
CA ILE A 427 -21.16 -18.32 8.53
C ILE A 427 -21.66 -17.09 7.75
N PRO A 428 -22.00 -15.98 8.43
CA PRO A 428 -22.40 -14.75 7.76
C PRO A 428 -21.20 -14.07 7.09
N VAL A 429 -21.45 -13.50 5.92
CA VAL A 429 -20.46 -12.89 5.03
C VAL A 429 -20.85 -11.46 4.71
N PHE A 430 -19.89 -10.55 4.83
CA PHE A 430 -19.99 -9.14 4.52
C PHE A 430 -18.99 -8.76 3.44
N PHE A 431 -19.41 -7.93 2.49
CA PHE A 431 -18.51 -7.29 1.53
C PHE A 431 -18.41 -5.82 1.87
N THR A 432 -17.19 -5.35 2.05
CA THR A 432 -16.94 -3.97 2.46
C THR A 432 -15.64 -3.47 1.83
N GLU A 433 -15.46 -2.15 1.79
CA GLU A 433 -14.11 -1.60 1.72
C GLU A 433 -13.32 -2.03 2.96
N ASP A 434 -11.99 -2.05 2.86
CA ASP A 434 -11.14 -2.43 3.97
C ASP A 434 -11.45 -1.55 5.19
N ILE A 435 -11.72 -2.21 6.32
CA ILE A 435 -12.19 -1.57 7.55
C ILE A 435 -11.19 -0.54 8.05
N ALA A 436 -9.89 -0.71 7.78
CA ALA A 436 -8.88 0.28 8.15
C ALA A 436 -9.10 1.64 7.45
N PHE A 437 -9.78 1.68 6.31
CA PHE A 437 -10.03 2.90 5.52
C PHE A 437 -11.47 3.43 5.61
N LEU A 438 -12.37 2.68 6.25
CA LEU A 438 -13.73 3.18 6.50
C LEU A 438 -13.72 4.35 7.49
N ASN A 439 -14.59 5.33 7.25
CA ASN A 439 -14.90 6.35 8.25
C ASN A 439 -15.71 5.75 9.41
N ASP A 440 -15.75 6.46 10.54
CA ASP A 440 -16.38 5.95 11.76
C ASP A 440 -17.88 5.70 11.60
N ALA A 441 -18.60 6.50 10.81
CA ALA A 441 -20.02 6.32 10.59
C ALA A 441 -20.33 5.04 9.80
N ASP A 442 -19.51 4.71 8.80
CA ASP A 442 -19.66 3.48 8.02
C ASP A 442 -19.23 2.25 8.84
N LYS A 443 -18.20 2.37 9.69
CA LYS A 443 -17.84 1.33 10.66
C LYS A 443 -19.00 1.06 11.63
N ASP A 444 -19.59 2.09 12.22
CA ASP A 444 -20.70 1.95 13.16
C ASP A 444 -21.91 1.26 12.50
N LYS A 445 -22.23 1.64 11.26
CA LYS A 445 -23.31 1.03 10.49
C LYS A 445 -23.02 -0.45 10.19
N LEU A 446 -21.81 -0.77 9.76
CA LEU A 446 -21.40 -2.15 9.49
C LEU A 446 -21.43 -3.00 10.76
N ALA A 447 -20.94 -2.46 11.89
CA ALA A 447 -20.96 -3.12 13.17
C ALA A 447 -22.39 -3.38 13.67
N GLN A 448 -23.31 -2.43 13.48
CA GLN A 448 -24.73 -2.64 13.81
C GLN A 448 -25.34 -3.79 13.02
N ILE A 449 -25.08 -3.88 11.71
CA ILE A 449 -25.60 -4.98 10.88
C ILE A 449 -24.98 -6.30 11.35
N ALA A 450 -23.66 -6.35 11.56
CA ALA A 450 -22.97 -7.55 12.01
C ALA A 450 -23.49 -8.07 13.35
N ARG A 451 -23.70 -7.19 14.35
CA ARG A 451 -24.24 -7.53 15.67
C ARG A 451 -25.67 -8.09 15.65
N LEU A 452 -26.46 -7.83 14.60
CA LEU A 452 -27.81 -8.39 14.49
C LEU A 452 -27.80 -9.85 14.03
N VAL A 453 -26.69 -10.29 13.44
CA VAL A 453 -26.53 -11.62 12.83
C VAL A 453 -25.69 -12.55 13.73
N LEU A 454 -24.73 -11.98 14.45
CA LEU A 454 -23.98 -12.63 15.53
C LEU A 454 -24.87 -12.84 16.76
#